data_AF-A0A4Q4XWE2-F1
#
_entry.id   AF-A0A4Q4XWE2-F1
#
_cell.length_a   1.000
_cell.length_b   1.000
_cell.length_c   1.000
_cell.angle_alpha   90.00
_cell.angle_beta   90.00
_cell.angle_gamma   90.00
#
_symmetry.space_group_name_H-M   'P 1'
#
loop_
_entity.id
_entity.type
_entity.pdbx_description
1 polymer ?
#
loop_
_entity_poly.entity_id
_entity_poly.type
_entity_poly.pdbx_seq_one_letter_code
_entity_poly.pdbx_strand_id
1 'polypeptide(L)'
;MSNSDSPGPLLTFESLLNVLQPASTVLLTPAAKRLFWSLQGPLATGIFVMADGRDPNSPARSLISATIAGTSWHPISQEALTEPKVSSVTVRVKPLEI
;
A
#
# COMPACT_ATOMS: atom_id res chain seq x y z
N MET A 1 14.32 41.64 18.22
CA MET A 1 13.32 41.53 17.15
C MET A 1 13.13 40.04 16.89
N SER A 2 12.06 39.43 17.43
CA SER A 2 11.74 38.01 17.18
C SER A 2 10.78 37.93 15.99
N ASN A 3 11.18 37.21 14.94
CA ASN A 3 10.29 36.84 13.85
C ASN A 3 9.42 35.67 14.30
N SER A 4 8.11 35.89 14.30
CA SER A 4 7.09 34.88 14.57
C SER A 4 6.80 34.11 13.29
N ASP A 5 7.53 33.03 13.04
CA ASP A 5 7.22 32.11 11.95
C ASP A 5 5.99 31.28 12.35
N SER A 6 4.80 31.74 11.94
CA SER A 6 3.53 31.06 12.22
C SER A 6 3.33 29.97 11.17
N PRO A 7 3.21 28.68 11.54
CA PRO A 7 2.87 27.65 10.56
C PRO A 7 1.47 27.94 10.02
N GLY A 8 1.36 28.07 8.69
CA GLY A 8 0.09 28.30 8.01
C GLY A 8 -0.97 27.26 8.40
N PRO A 9 -2.27 27.56 8.20
CA PRO A 9 -3.35 26.69 8.64
C PRO A 9 -3.21 25.29 8.06
N LEU A 10 -3.28 24.28 8.93
CA LEU A 10 -3.27 22.87 8.53
C LEU A 10 -4.49 22.59 7.63
N LEU A 11 -4.24 22.00 6.46
CA LEU A 11 -5.30 21.65 5.51
C LEU A 11 -6.24 20.62 6.13
N THR A 12 -7.56 20.85 6.01
CA THR A 12 -8.56 19.89 6.46
C THR A 12 -8.63 18.68 5.53
N PHE A 13 -9.06 17.53 6.05
CA PHE A 13 -9.21 16.29 5.27
C PHE A 13 -10.10 16.47 4.03
N GLU A 14 -11.22 17.19 4.15
CA GLU A 14 -12.12 17.49 3.04
C GLU A 14 -11.46 18.37 1.97
N SER A 15 -10.60 19.31 2.38
CA SER A 15 -9.84 20.14 1.44
C SER A 15 -8.82 19.31 0.67
N LEU A 16 -8.17 18.34 1.32
CA LEU A 16 -7.28 17.40 0.65
C LEU A 16 -8.04 16.53 -0.35
N LEU A 17 -9.22 16.03 0.01
CA LEU A 17 -10.04 15.24 -0.91
C LEU A 17 -10.43 16.04 -2.15
N ASN A 18 -10.96 17.26 -1.98
CA ASN A 18 -11.38 18.10 -3.10
C ASN A 18 -10.21 18.52 -4.01
N VAL A 19 -9.02 18.75 -3.46
CA VAL A 19 -7.80 19.03 -4.26
C VAL A 19 -7.37 17.80 -5.06
N LEU A 20 -7.55 16.60 -4.51
CA LEU A 20 -7.19 15.36 -5.19
C LEU A 20 -8.21 14.96 -6.25
N GLN A 21 -9.49 15.37 -6.17
CA GLN A 21 -10.57 14.91 -7.06
C GLN A 21 -10.27 14.95 -8.58
N PRO A 22 -9.66 16.00 -9.17
CA PRO A 22 -9.31 16.00 -10.59
C PRO A 22 -7.99 15.25 -10.92
N ALA A 23 -7.19 14.87 -9.91
CA ALA A 23 -5.89 14.19 -10.03
C ALA A 23 -5.87 12.75 -9.45
N SER A 24 -7.02 12.22 -9.02
CA SER A 24 -7.15 11.02 -8.18
C SER A 24 -6.96 9.68 -8.91
N THR A 25 -6.32 9.65 -10.07
CA THR A 25 -5.98 8.36 -10.69
C THR A 25 -4.83 7.74 -9.90
N VAL A 26 -5.18 6.91 -8.92
CA VAL A 26 -4.22 6.10 -8.17
C VAL A 26 -3.57 5.12 -9.13
N LEU A 27 -2.31 5.37 -9.50
CA LEU A 27 -1.56 4.51 -10.40
C LEU A 27 -0.75 3.50 -9.59
N LEU A 28 -0.70 2.25 -10.05
CA LEU A 28 0.18 1.25 -9.48
C LEU A 28 1.63 1.55 -9.85
N THR A 29 2.51 1.58 -8.85
CA THR A 29 3.95 1.68 -9.07
C THR A 29 4.50 0.41 -9.74
N PRO A 30 5.70 0.44 -10.34
CA PRO A 30 6.34 -0.76 -10.87
C PRO A 30 6.48 -1.87 -9.83
N ALA A 31 6.72 -1.50 -8.57
CA ALA A 31 6.76 -2.42 -7.43
C ALA A 31 5.41 -3.11 -7.23
N ALA A 32 4.31 -2.36 -7.18
CA ALA A 32 2.98 -2.93 -7.00
C ALA A 32 2.59 -3.91 -8.11
N LYS A 33 3.04 -3.69 -9.35
CA LYS A 33 2.78 -4.60 -10.48
C LYS A 33 3.46 -5.97 -10.34
N ARG A 34 4.41 -6.11 -9.41
CA ARG A 34 5.07 -7.38 -9.09
C ARG A 34 4.33 -8.18 -8.02
N LEU A 35 3.36 -7.58 -7.34
CA LEU A 35 2.56 -8.29 -6.35
C LEU A 35 1.54 -9.18 -7.04
N PHE A 36 1.55 -10.45 -6.67
CA PHE A 36 0.60 -11.45 -7.10
C PHE A 36 -0.10 -12.00 -5.87
N TRP A 37 -1.43 -12.05 -5.90
CA TRP A 37 -2.21 -12.63 -4.81
C TRP A 37 -2.99 -13.84 -5.32
N SER A 38 -2.67 -15.03 -4.81
CA SER A 38 -3.53 -16.19 -5.00
C SER A 38 -4.71 -16.09 -4.03
N LEU A 39 -5.94 -16.09 -4.55
CA LEU A 39 -7.15 -16.20 -3.72
C LEU A 39 -7.24 -17.51 -2.93
N GLN A 40 -6.34 -18.46 -3.21
CA GLN A 40 -6.26 -19.73 -2.52
C GLN A 40 -5.39 -19.60 -1.26
N GLY A 41 -6.05 -19.52 -0.11
CA GLY A 41 -5.43 -19.59 1.21
C GLY A 41 -5.47 -18.28 2.02
N PRO A 42 -4.94 -18.30 3.25
CA PRO A 42 -4.87 -17.12 4.12
C PRO A 42 -4.10 -15.97 3.48
N LEU A 43 -4.54 -14.73 3.70
CA LEU A 43 -3.86 -13.52 3.19
C LEU A 43 -2.37 -13.49 3.56
N ALA A 44 -2.02 -13.95 4.76
CA ALA A 44 -0.65 -14.00 5.25
C ALA A 44 0.29 -14.88 4.41
N THR A 45 -0.25 -15.84 3.66
CA THR A 45 0.51 -16.81 2.86
C THR A 45 0.18 -16.75 1.36
N GLY A 46 -0.84 -15.98 0.97
CA GLY A 46 -1.33 -15.93 -0.40
C GLY A 46 -0.69 -14.84 -1.26
N ILE A 47 0.13 -13.95 -0.68
CA ILE A 47 0.75 -12.84 -1.41
C ILE A 47 2.20 -13.18 -1.76
N PHE A 48 2.50 -13.08 -3.04
CA PHE A 48 3.80 -13.35 -3.62
C PHE A 48 4.32 -12.13 -4.38
N VAL A 49 5.65 -12.05 -4.52
CA VAL A 49 6.37 -11.00 -5.22
C VAL A 49 7.12 -11.64 -6.38
N MET A 50 6.72 -11.32 -7.59
CA MET A 50 7.39 -11.76 -8.81
C MET A 50 8.72 -11.03 -8.99
N ALA A 51 9.72 -11.67 -9.59
CA ALA A 51 10.97 -10.98 -9.93
C ALA A 51 10.70 -9.88 -10.97
N ASP A 52 9.91 -10.21 -11.99
CA ASP A 52 9.46 -9.27 -13.04
C ASP A 52 7.94 -9.14 -13.05
N GLY A 53 7.42 -7.91 -13.07
CA GLY A 53 5.99 -7.60 -12.91
C GLY A 53 5.11 -7.94 -14.11
N ARG A 54 5.57 -8.80 -15.03
CA ARG A 54 4.87 -9.17 -16.26
C ARG A 54 4.99 -10.64 -16.64
N ASP A 55 5.77 -11.43 -15.91
CA ASP A 55 5.97 -12.85 -16.23
C ASP A 55 5.38 -13.74 -15.12
N PRO A 56 4.26 -14.44 -15.38
CA PRO A 56 3.64 -15.34 -14.42
C PRO A 56 4.49 -16.59 -14.13
N ASN A 57 5.53 -16.87 -14.93
CA ASN A 57 6.47 -17.96 -14.70
C ASN A 57 7.74 -17.51 -13.97
N SER A 58 7.87 -16.20 -13.71
CA SER A 58 8.98 -15.64 -12.97
C SER A 58 9.01 -16.22 -11.55
N PRO A 59 10.19 -16.54 -10.99
CA PRO A 59 10.28 -17.05 -9.63
C PRO A 59 9.65 -16.06 -8.64
N ALA A 60 8.52 -16.45 -8.07
CA ALA A 60 7.79 -15.66 -7.10
C ALA A 60 8.23 -16.03 -5.68
N ARG A 61 8.47 -15.01 -4.85
CA ARG A 61 8.81 -15.19 -3.42
C ARG A 61 7.64 -14.76 -2.57
N SER A 62 7.43 -15.41 -1.43
CA SER A 62 6.40 -14.97 -0.49
C SER A 62 6.69 -13.55 -0.01
N LEU A 63 5.65 -12.72 0.10
CA LEU A 63 5.74 -11.39 0.71
C LEU A 63 6.16 -11.49 2.19
N ILE A 64 5.75 -12.55 2.86
CA ILE A 64 6.01 -12.83 4.26
C ILE A 64 6.64 -14.22 4.37
N SER A 65 7.81 -14.32 5.00
CA SER A 65 8.50 -15.60 5.21
C SER A 65 8.71 -15.85 6.69
N ALA A 66 8.48 -17.09 7.12
CA ALA A 66 8.86 -17.54 8.45
C ALA A 66 10.35 -17.92 8.45
N THR A 67 11.09 -17.39 9.42
CA THR A 67 12.51 -17.64 9.63
C THR A 67 12.73 -18.14 11.06
N ILE A 68 13.90 -18.69 11.35
CA ILE A 68 14.28 -19.14 12.70
C ILE A 68 14.20 -17.98 13.72
N ALA A 69 14.41 -16.74 13.27
CA ALA A 69 14.35 -15.52 14.09
C ALA A 69 12.95 -14.88 14.16
N GLY A 70 11.93 -15.49 13.53
CA GLY A 70 10.56 -14.97 13.46
C GLY A 70 10.12 -14.64 12.04
N THR A 71 9.30 -13.60 11.87
CA THR A 71 8.73 -13.24 10.56
C THR A 71 9.60 -12.22 9.83
N SER A 72 9.93 -12.50 8.57
CA SER A 72 10.66 -11.59 7.69
C SER A 72 9.78 -11.14 6.53
N TRP A 73 9.71 -9.82 6.34
CA TRP A 73 8.95 -9.18 5.26
C TRP A 73 9.85 -8.95 4.05
N HIS A 74 9.29 -9.13 2.86
CA HIS A 74 9.98 -8.78 1.62
C HIS A 74 10.23 -7.25 1.57
N PRO A 75 11.38 -6.77 1.03
CA PRO A 75 11.71 -5.34 0.98
C PRO A 75 10.63 -4.45 0.36
N ILE A 76 9.89 -4.99 -0.61
CA ILE A 76 8.76 -4.32 -1.29
C ILE A 76 7.66 -3.85 -0.33
N SER A 77 7.57 -4.41 0.87
CA SER A 77 6.64 -3.97 1.92
C SER A 77 6.89 -2.53 2.38
N GLN A 78 8.10 -2.00 2.15
CA GLN A 78 8.50 -0.64 2.50
C GLN A 78 8.39 0.33 1.30
N GLU A 79 8.04 -0.17 0.11
CA GLU A 79 7.92 0.63 -1.10
C GLU A 79 6.52 1.26 -1.23
N ALA A 80 6.43 2.43 -1.87
CA ALA A 80 5.14 2.99 -2.24
C ALA A 80 4.51 2.11 -3.34
N LEU A 81 3.32 1.58 -3.09
CA LEU A 81 2.60 0.73 -4.06
C LEU A 81 1.71 1.54 -5.00
N THR A 82 1.44 2.79 -4.65
CA THR A 82 0.62 3.69 -5.45
C THR A 82 1.29 5.04 -5.63
N GLU A 83 0.98 5.70 -6.73
CA GLU A 83 1.25 7.11 -6.94
C GLU A 83 -0.11 7.83 -7.11
N PRO A 84 -0.47 8.77 -6.22
CA PRO A 84 0.26 9.17 -5.02
C PRO A 84 0.26 8.10 -3.91
N LYS A 85 1.20 8.20 -2.97
CA LYS A 85 1.28 7.29 -1.80
C LYS A 85 -0.03 7.36 -0.98
N VAL A 86 -0.57 6.21 -0.62
CA VAL A 86 -1.70 6.12 0.32
C VAL A 86 -1.25 6.65 1.69
N SER A 87 -1.91 7.72 2.16
CA SER A 87 -1.63 8.35 3.46
C SER A 87 -2.51 7.79 4.59
N SER A 88 -3.67 7.21 4.28
CA SER A 88 -4.58 6.61 5.26
C SER A 88 -5.47 5.53 4.65
N VAL A 89 -5.85 4.55 5.45
CA VAL A 89 -6.83 3.51 5.10
C VAL A 89 -7.90 3.48 6.18
N THR A 90 -9.17 3.57 5.80
CA THR A 90 -10.31 3.45 6.72
C THR A 90 -11.03 2.15 6.47
N VAL A 91 -11.04 1.25 7.46
CA VAL A 91 -11.74 -0.04 7.38
C VAL A 91 -13.05 0.05 8.17
N ARG A 92 -14.16 -0.36 7.55
CA ARG A 92 -15.48 -0.43 8.20
C ARG A 92 -15.98 -1.86 8.13
N VAL A 93 -16.31 -2.44 9.28
CA VAL A 93 -16.96 -3.75 9.37
C VAL A 93 -18.45 -3.51 9.56
N LYS A 94 -19.27 -4.13 8.72
CA LYS A 94 -20.72 -4.17 8.90
C LYS A 94 -21.13 -5.62 9.17
N PRO A 95 -21.99 -5.88 10.18
CA PRO A 95 -22.57 -7.21 10.36
C PRO A 95 -23.37 -7.58 9.10
N LEU A 96 -23.36 -8.86 8.72
CA LEU A 96 -24.34 -9.36 7.76
C LEU A 96 -25.71 -9.35 8.45
N GLU A 97 -26.67 -8.66 7.86
CA GLU A 97 -28.08 -8.89 8.20
C GLU A 97 -28.45 -10.27 7.65
N ILE A 98 -28.92 -11.14 8.53
CA ILE A 98 -29.41 -12.50 8.21
C ILE A 98 -30.93 -12.45 8.17
#